data_AF-A0A8B5XF08-F1
#
_entry.id   AF-A0A8B5XF08-F1
#
_cell.length_a   1.000
_cell.length_b   1.000
_cell.length_c   1.000
_cell.angle_alpha   90.00
_cell.angle_beta   90.00
_cell.angle_gamma   90.00
#
_symmetry.space_group_name_H-M   'P 1'
#
loop_
_entity.id
_entity.type
_entity.pdbx_description
1 polymer ?
#
loop_
_entity_poly.entity_id
_entity_poly.type
_entity_poly.pdbx_seq_one_letter_code
_entity_poly.pdbx_strand_id
1 'polypeptide(L)'
;MKLKRSEALDYARVSERELCRLEEEGMVVPIRSWKTLWMVPYYEPSQIEVIQWLASCQRSVDHFFREERRQVIADRTVDHSR
;
A
#
# COMPACT_ATOMS: atom_id res chain seq x y z
N MET A 1 20.92 7.79 3.94
CA MET A 1 19.83 8.69 4.36
C MET A 1 18.80 7.87 5.14
N LYS A 2 18.19 8.42 6.20
CA LYS A 2 17.14 7.74 6.98
C LYS A 2 15.88 8.58 6.93
N LEU A 3 14.78 8.01 6.51
CA LEU A 3 13.52 8.71 6.28
C LEU A 3 12.53 8.37 7.38
N LYS A 4 11.95 9.38 8.02
CA LYS A 4 10.81 9.20 8.91
C LYS A 4 9.58 8.79 8.09
N ARG A 5 8.54 8.31 8.76
CA ARG A 5 7.29 7.89 8.12
C ARG A 5 6.71 8.94 7.17
N SER A 6 6.59 10.19 7.61
CA SER A 6 6.05 11.26 6.77
C SER A 6 6.85 11.45 5.48
N GLU A 7 8.18 11.44 5.58
CA GLU A 7 9.07 11.55 4.42
C GLU A 7 8.94 10.33 3.52
N ALA A 8 8.82 9.12 4.08
CA ALA A 8 8.61 7.90 3.29
C ALA A 8 7.28 7.92 2.52
N LEU A 9 6.20 8.43 3.12
CA LEU A 9 4.91 8.63 2.43
C LEU A 9 5.05 9.60 1.25
N ASP A 10 5.71 10.73 1.48
CA ASP A 10 5.92 11.77 0.47
C ASP A 10 6.78 11.27 -0.69
N TYR A 11 7.92 10.63 -0.38
CA TYR A 11 8.84 10.12 -1.41
C TYR A 11 8.26 8.93 -2.18
N ALA A 12 7.57 8.00 -1.50
CA ALA A 12 6.94 6.86 -2.17
C ALA A 12 5.65 7.25 -2.91
N ARG A 13 5.12 8.47 -2.67
CA ARG A 13 3.84 8.95 -3.20
C ARG A 13 2.69 7.99 -2.88
N VAL A 14 2.61 7.57 -1.62
CA VAL A 14 1.57 6.67 -1.12
C VAL A 14 0.82 7.32 0.02
N SER A 15 -0.43 6.91 0.20
CA SER A 15 -1.23 7.31 1.37
C SER A 15 -0.79 6.56 2.62
N GLU A 16 -1.10 7.12 3.79
CA GLU A 16 -0.84 6.46 5.07
C GLU A 16 -1.54 5.10 5.16
N ARG A 17 -2.75 4.99 4.59
CA ARG A 17 -3.51 3.73 4.55
C ARG A 17 -2.78 2.65 3.75
N GLU A 18 -2.21 2.99 2.60
CA GLU A 18 -1.46 2.04 1.78
C GLU A 18 -0.21 1.58 2.52
N LEU A 19 0.54 2.49 3.13
CA LEU A 19 1.73 2.13 3.90
C LEU A 19 1.37 1.28 5.13
N CYS A 20 0.34 1.65 5.91
CA CYS A 20 -0.13 0.84 7.04
C CYS A 20 -0.48 -0.58 6.61
N ARG A 21 -1.22 -0.73 5.51
CA ARG A 21 -1.60 -2.05 5.00
C ARG A 21 -0.37 -2.89 4.66
N LEU A 22 0.62 -2.31 3.98
CA LEU A 22 1.87 -3.01 3.65
C LEU A 22 2.66 -3.43 4.90
N GLU A 23 2.58 -2.65 5.97
CA GLU A 23 3.21 -2.98 7.26
C GLU A 23 2.46 -4.06 8.03
N GLU A 24 1.14 -3.98 8.09
CA GLU A 24 0.27 -4.97 8.72
C GLU A 24 0.39 -6.33 8.03
N GLU A 25 0.53 -6.34 6.70
CA GLU A 25 0.77 -7.55 5.91
C GLU A 25 2.24 -8.04 5.99
N GLY A 26 3.12 -7.29 6.67
CA GLY A 26 4.53 -7.65 6.86
C GLY A 26 5.40 -7.52 5.60
N MET A 27 4.88 -6.91 4.53
CA MET A 27 5.56 -6.73 3.25
C MET A 27 6.67 -5.68 3.34
N VAL A 28 6.47 -4.68 4.18
CA VAL A 28 7.45 -3.63 4.49
C VAL A 28 7.51 -3.44 6.00
N VAL A 29 8.70 -3.34 6.56
CA VAL A 29 8.87 -3.09 8.00
C VAL A 29 9.80 -1.91 8.19
N PRO A 30 9.42 -0.88 8.98
CA PRO A 30 10.33 0.21 9.30
C PRO A 30 11.47 -0.31 10.16
N ILE A 31 12.69 0.15 9.86
CA ILE A 31 13.88 -0.23 10.58
C ILE A 31 13.86 0.38 11.98
N ARG A 32 14.09 -0.46 12.98
CA ARG A 32 14.19 -0.07 14.40
C ARG A 32 15.60 -0.38 14.90
N SER A 33 16.23 0.59 15.54
CA SER A 33 17.54 0.38 16.18
C SER A 33 17.35 -0.19 17.58
N TRP A 34 17.75 -1.45 17.78
CA TRP A 34 17.72 -2.09 19.10
C TRP A 34 18.60 -1.39 20.15
N LYS A 35 19.65 -0.68 19.72
CA LYS A 35 20.56 0.07 20.59
C LYS A 35 19.92 1.33 21.18
N THR A 36 18.75 1.73 20.69
CA THR A 36 18.07 2.96 21.07
C THR A 36 16.57 2.71 21.09
N LEU A 37 16.06 2.23 22.22
CA LEU A 37 14.61 2.03 22.48
C LEU A 37 13.75 3.28 22.20
N TRP A 38 14.37 4.47 22.15
CA TRP A 38 13.74 5.76 21.90
C TRP A 38 13.87 6.27 20.47
N MET A 39 14.54 5.53 19.57
CA MET A 39 14.71 5.97 18.20
C MET A 39 13.40 5.79 17.42
N VAL A 40 12.95 6.89 16.81
CA VAL A 40 11.83 6.88 15.86
C VAL A 40 12.15 5.89 14.73
N PRO A 41 11.22 4.96 14.40
CA PRO A 41 11.40 4.05 13.28
C PRO A 41 11.61 4.83 11.98
N TYR A 42 12.43 4.27 11.08
CA TYR A 42 12.78 4.94 9.82
C TYR A 42 12.80 3.95 8.65
N TYR A 43 12.80 4.49 7.44
CA TYR A 43 12.92 3.75 6.19
C TYR A 43 14.22 4.15 5.49
N GLU A 44 14.80 3.20 4.78
CA GLU A 44 15.90 3.45 3.87
C GLU A 44 15.40 3.78 2.45
N PRO A 45 16.18 4.52 1.64
CA PRO A 45 15.80 4.85 0.27
C PRO A 45 15.43 3.64 -0.58
N SER A 46 16.12 2.51 -0.41
CA SER A 46 15.80 1.26 -1.11
C SER A 46 14.40 0.73 -0.78
N GLN A 47 13.90 0.96 0.45
CA GLN A 47 12.54 0.57 0.82
C GLN A 47 11.50 1.45 0.15
N ILE A 48 11.82 2.70 -0.19
CA ILE A 48 10.88 3.62 -0.85
C ILE A 48 10.48 3.10 -2.23
N GLU A 49 11.44 2.62 -3.01
CA GLU A 49 11.17 2.03 -4.33
C GLU A 49 10.26 0.79 -4.21
N VAL A 50 10.51 -0.05 -3.20
CA VAL A 50 9.70 -1.25 -2.91
C VAL A 50 8.28 -0.86 -2.48
N ILE A 51 8.13 0.11 -1.56
CA ILE A 51 6.83 0.63 -1.13
C ILE A 51 6.03 1.16 -2.32
N GLN A 52 6.67 1.95 -3.17
CA GLN A 52 6.04 2.54 -4.35
C GLN A 52 5.55 1.45 -5.31
N TRP A 53 6.38 0.44 -5.57
CA TRP A 53 6.01 -0.68 -6.44
C TRP A 53 4.85 -1.50 -5.86
N LEU A 54 4.93 -1.88 -4.59
CA LEU A 54 3.89 -2.68 -3.91
C LEU A 54 2.55 -1.94 -3.86
N ALA A 55 2.55 -0.64 -3.53
CA ALA A 55 1.33 0.16 -3.53
C ALA A 55 0.72 0.29 -4.93
N SER A 56 1.57 0.39 -5.96
CA SER A 56 1.11 0.36 -7.36
C SER A 56 0.42 -0.96 -7.70
N CYS A 57 1.02 -2.10 -7.33
CA CYS A 57 0.43 -3.42 -7.52
C CYS A 57 -0.92 -3.55 -6.80
N GLN A 58 -1.02 -3.11 -5.55
CA GLN A 58 -2.27 -3.14 -4.79
C GLN A 58 -3.37 -2.33 -5.49
N ARG A 59 -3.07 -1.13 -5.98
CA ARG A 59 -4.04 -0.30 -6.71
C ARG A 59 -4.50 -0.96 -8.01
N SER A 60 -3.59 -1.56 -8.77
CA SER A 60 -3.94 -2.28 -10.01
C SER A 60 -4.85 -3.48 -9.74
N VAL A 61 -4.56 -4.24 -8.69
CA VAL A 61 -5.38 -5.39 -8.27
C VAL A 61 -6.76 -4.93 -7.78
N ASP A 62 -6.82 -3.89 -6.94
CA ASP A 62 -8.07 -3.33 -6.44
C ASP A 62 -8.94 -2.75 -7.57
N HIS A 63 -8.32 -2.19 -8.61
CA HIS A 63 -9.01 -1.70 -9.80
C HIS A 63 -9.62 -2.86 -10.59
N PHE A 64 -8.82 -3.88 -10.90
CA PHE A 64 -9.26 -5.07 -11.63
C PHE A 64 -10.48 -5.72 -10.96
N PHE A 65 -10.42 -5.99 -9.66
CA PHE A 65 -11.54 -6.59 -8.94
C PHE A 65 -12.76 -5.68 -8.81
N ARG A 66 -12.58 -4.35 -8.80
CA ARG A 66 -13.71 -3.42 -8.85
C ARG A 66 -14.42 -3.45 -10.20
N GLU A 67 -13.67 -3.54 -11.29
CA GLU A 67 -14.24 -3.63 -12.64
C GLU A 67 -14.99 -4.95 -12.83
N GLU A 68 -14.40 -6.08 -12.43
CA GLU A 68 -15.10 -7.38 -12.46
C GLU A 68 -16.40 -7.34 -11.67
N ARG A 69 -16.40 -6.79 -10.45
CA ARG A 69 -17.61 -6.68 -9.63
C ARG A 69 -18.70 -5.84 -10.31
N ARG A 70 -18.33 -4.75 -10.99
CA ARG A 70 -19.30 -3.93 -11.74
C ARG A 70 -19.91 -4.72 -12.90
N GLN A 71 -19.10 -5.48 -13.63
CA GLN A 71 -19.57 -6.30 -14.74
C GLN A 71 -20.55 -7.38 -14.26
N VAL A 72 -20.22 -8.09 -13.18
CA VAL A 72 -21.11 -9.13 -12.60
C VAL A 72 -22.46 -8.55 -12.14
N ILE A 73 -22.46 -7.34 -11.57
CA ILE A 73 -23.71 -6.68 -11.15
C ILE A 73 -24.54 -6.29 -12.38
N ALA A 74 -23.91 -5.72 -13.41
CA ALA A 74 -24.58 -5.32 -14.65
C ALA A 74 -25.25 -6.53 -15.32
N ASP A 75 -24.53 -7.64 -15.47
CA ASP A 75 -25.04 -8.87 -16.11
C ASP A 75 -26.24 -9.44 -15.34
N ARG A 76 -26.20 -9.45 -13.99
CA ARG A 76 -27.33 -9.90 -13.15
C ARG A 76 -28.57 -9.03 -13.29
N THR A 77 -28.41 -7.72 -13.46
CA THR A 77 -29.56 -6.81 -13.65
C THR A 77 -30.25 -6.98 -15.00
N VAL A 78 -29.51 -7.42 -16.03
CA VAL A 78 -30.06 -7.70 -17.36
C VAL A 78 -30.93 -8.96 -17.34
N ASP A 79 -30.50 -10.00 -16.62
CA ASP A 79 -31.26 -11.27 -16.53
C ASP A 79 -32.57 -11.16 -15.73
N HIS A 80 -32.66 -10.24 -14.76
CA HIS A 80 -33.89 -10.04 -13.97
C HIS A 80 -34.91 -9.09 -14.64
N SER A 81 -34.58 -8.55 -15.82
CA SER A 81 -35.43 -7.62 -16.57
C SER A 81 -36.04 -8.27 -17.83
N ARG A 82 -35.90 -9.58 -18.01
CA ARG A 82 -36.50 -10.40 -19.06
C ARG A 82 -37.54 -11.35 -18.48
#